data_AF-A0AAW8FBK4-F1
#
_entry.id   AF-A0AAW8FBK4-F1
#
_cell.length_a   1.000
_cell.length_b   1.000
_cell.length_c   1.000
_cell.angle_alpha   90.00
_cell.angle_beta   90.00
_cell.angle_gamma   90.00
#
_symmetry.space_group_name_H-M   'P 1'
#
loop_
_entity.id
_entity.type
_entity.pdbx_description
1 polymer ?
#
loop_
_entity_poly.entity_id
_entity_poly.type
_entity_poly.pdbx_seq_one_letter_code
_entity_poly.pdbx_strand_id
1 'polypeptide(L)'
;MAVGRRLFLGAFTAGAVTVAANGTEAVAVGDYTDYTAPARFWTQSTTAHAVTAVMAATSGAGAALNVASKNPQTSALNVTGVETARGTVKITHDGYVDGSDADGSALSIDLQTHGVTDQSGGTAAQGIFVTATSGATKGALLVLRNNKGLDDLVVKGSGRVGIGVGRGDTPQSQLHVVQVAQDAASAILAEGAVRLADVTAAPSNAPAALGGGSLYAQGGALYWKGGSGKVTLLAPA
;
A
#
# COMPACT_ATOMS: atom_id res chain seq x y z
N MET A 1 -30.06 -0.70 -37.48
CA MET A 1 -28.96 0.21 -37.89
C MET A 1 -28.24 0.69 -36.64
N ALA A 2 -27.09 0.11 -36.32
CA ALA A 2 -26.20 0.62 -35.27
C ALA A 2 -25.05 1.35 -35.94
N VAL A 3 -25.06 2.68 -35.86
CA VAL A 3 -24.00 3.52 -36.41
C VAL A 3 -22.95 3.68 -35.31
N GLY A 4 -21.97 2.77 -35.28
CA GLY A 4 -20.75 2.94 -34.48
C GLY A 4 -19.96 4.11 -35.06
N ARG A 5 -19.91 5.23 -34.33
CA ARG A 5 -19.14 6.42 -34.71
C ARG A 5 -17.65 6.09 -34.65
N ARG A 6 -16.98 6.31 -35.79
CA ARG A 6 -15.54 6.10 -36.00
C ARG A 6 -14.73 7.16 -35.27
N LEU A 7 -13.67 6.76 -34.56
CA LEU A 7 -12.55 7.65 -34.23
C LEU A 7 -11.69 7.80 -35.49
N PHE A 8 -11.79 8.95 -36.15
CA PHE A 8 -10.83 9.36 -37.17
C PHE A 8 -9.61 9.96 -36.47
N LEU A 9 -8.72 9.04 -36.17
CA LEU A 9 -7.28 9.17 -36.07
C LEU A 9 -6.76 10.04 -37.25
N GLY A 10 -6.71 11.36 -37.08
CA GLY A 10 -6.25 12.34 -38.08
C GLY A 10 -4.79 12.74 -37.89
N ALA A 11 -3.98 12.52 -38.93
CA ALA A 11 -2.55 12.81 -39.08
C ALA A 11 -1.57 12.02 -38.18
N PHE A 12 -1.39 10.72 -38.46
CA PHE A 12 -0.12 10.02 -38.18
C PHE A 12 0.58 9.74 -39.50
N THR A 13 1.83 10.16 -39.54
CA THR A 13 2.85 9.49 -40.33
C THR A 13 3.34 8.31 -39.49
N ALA A 14 2.99 7.10 -39.93
CA ALA A 14 3.48 5.78 -39.52
C ALA A 14 3.29 5.32 -38.05
N GLY A 15 2.33 4.41 -37.88
CA GLY A 15 2.17 3.50 -36.73
C GLY A 15 0.92 2.67 -36.96
N ALA A 16 1.08 1.36 -37.23
CA ALA A 16 -0.03 0.51 -37.67
C ALA A 16 -1.11 0.37 -36.59
N VAL A 17 -2.37 0.62 -36.97
CA VAL A 17 -3.56 0.37 -36.15
C VAL A 17 -4.23 -0.89 -36.70
N THR A 18 -4.21 -1.98 -35.93
CA THR A 18 -4.90 -3.21 -36.29
C THR A 18 -6.30 -3.20 -35.70
N VAL A 19 -7.32 -3.02 -36.53
CA VAL A 19 -8.72 -3.19 -36.14
C VAL A 19 -9.16 -4.58 -36.59
N ALA A 20 -9.32 -5.52 -35.65
CA ALA A 20 -9.88 -6.82 -35.96
C ALA A 20 -11.39 -6.68 -36.21
N ALA A 21 -11.81 -6.80 -37.48
CA ALA A 21 -13.20 -6.55 -37.86
C ALA A 21 -14.16 -7.69 -37.50
N ASN A 22 -13.71 -8.92 -37.21
CA ASN A 22 -14.60 -10.08 -36.97
C ASN A 22 -13.93 -11.24 -36.19
N GLY A 23 -13.70 -11.10 -34.89
CA GLY A 23 -13.61 -12.26 -33.98
C GLY A 23 -12.42 -13.23 -34.13
N THR A 24 -11.30 -12.82 -34.73
CA THR A 24 -10.02 -13.55 -34.59
C THR A 24 -8.94 -12.56 -34.25
N GLU A 25 -8.11 -12.88 -33.26
CA GLU A 25 -7.01 -12.02 -32.81
C GLU A 25 -6.11 -11.68 -34.00
N ALA A 26 -6.01 -10.40 -34.32
CA ALA A 26 -5.08 -9.96 -35.34
C ALA A 26 -3.68 -9.93 -34.71
N VAL A 27 -2.89 -10.96 -34.97
CA VAL A 27 -1.47 -10.99 -34.62
C VAL A 27 -0.76 -9.94 -35.46
N ALA A 28 -0.18 -8.93 -34.82
CA ALA A 28 0.73 -8.01 -35.50
C ALA A 28 1.99 -8.80 -35.90
N VAL A 29 2.08 -9.20 -37.16
CA VAL A 29 3.27 -9.80 -37.77
C VAL A 29 4.03 -8.70 -38.49
N GLY A 30 5.13 -8.24 -37.89
CA GLY A 30 6.09 -7.34 -38.53
C GLY A 30 6.94 -6.58 -37.51
N ASP A 31 8.27 -6.59 -37.73
CA ASP A 31 9.20 -5.73 -37.02
C ASP A 31 8.82 -4.27 -37.22
N TYR A 32 8.54 -3.57 -36.12
CA TYR A 32 8.16 -2.17 -36.11
C TYR A 32 9.34 -1.33 -36.62
N THR A 33 9.11 -0.39 -37.53
CA THR A 33 10.03 0.72 -37.77
C THR A 33 10.35 1.41 -36.45
N ASP A 34 11.62 1.65 -36.16
CA ASP A 34 12.08 2.37 -34.95
C ASP A 34 11.26 3.64 -34.76
N TYR A 35 10.42 3.61 -33.72
CA TYR A 35 9.53 4.70 -33.39
C TYR A 35 10.35 5.76 -32.63
N THR A 36 10.78 6.81 -33.33
CA THR A 36 11.70 7.82 -32.79
C THR A 36 11.04 8.82 -31.82
N ALA A 37 9.71 8.80 -31.69
CA ALA A 37 8.99 9.68 -30.77
C ALA A 37 7.75 8.99 -30.19
N PRO A 38 7.50 9.01 -28.87
CA PRO A 38 6.40 8.25 -28.24
C PRO A 38 5.01 8.81 -28.58
N ALA A 39 3.97 7.96 -28.46
CA ALA A 39 2.59 8.41 -28.48
C ALA A 39 2.34 9.27 -27.23
N ARG A 40 2.03 10.55 -27.43
CA ARG A 40 1.87 11.53 -26.36
C ARG A 40 0.48 12.15 -26.39
N PHE A 41 -0.24 12.00 -25.28
CA PHE A 41 -1.49 12.71 -25.01
C PHE A 41 -1.22 13.83 -24.02
N TRP A 42 -1.58 15.06 -24.37
CA TRP A 42 -1.36 16.24 -23.54
C TRP A 42 -2.62 17.09 -23.50
N THR A 43 -3.03 17.47 -22.30
CA THR A 43 -4.18 18.34 -22.07
C THR A 43 -3.81 19.40 -21.06
N GLN A 44 -4.15 20.65 -21.37
CA GLN A 44 -4.14 21.77 -20.43
C GLN A 44 -5.59 22.21 -20.22
N SER A 45 -6.24 21.64 -19.22
CA SER A 45 -7.66 21.87 -18.92
C SER A 45 -7.89 21.86 -17.41
N THR A 46 -8.89 22.59 -16.96
CA THR A 46 -9.36 22.60 -15.57
C THR A 46 -10.55 21.68 -15.33
N THR A 47 -11.13 21.09 -16.39
CA THR A 47 -12.39 20.34 -16.32
C THR A 47 -12.33 18.96 -16.97
N ALA A 48 -11.36 18.72 -17.86
CA ALA A 48 -11.28 17.49 -18.64
C ALA A 48 -10.05 16.65 -18.27
N HIS A 49 -10.19 15.33 -18.36
CA HIS A 49 -9.05 14.40 -18.29
C HIS A 49 -8.21 14.47 -19.58
N ALA A 50 -6.91 14.19 -19.45
CA ALA A 50 -6.05 14.04 -20.62
C ALA A 50 -6.35 12.74 -21.39
N VAL A 51 -6.61 11.66 -20.67
CA VAL A 51 -6.96 10.34 -21.19
C VAL A 51 -8.02 9.72 -20.29
N THR A 52 -9.03 9.09 -20.90
CA THR A 52 -10.01 8.23 -20.21
C THR A 52 -10.05 6.88 -20.93
N ALA A 53 -9.72 5.80 -20.23
CA ALA A 53 -9.87 4.43 -20.72
C ALA A 53 -11.06 3.78 -20.01
N VAL A 54 -12.04 3.28 -20.77
CA VAL A 54 -13.29 2.72 -20.23
C VAL A 54 -13.53 1.34 -20.80
N MET A 55 -13.74 0.37 -19.90
CA MET A 55 -14.31 -0.92 -20.24
C MET A 55 -15.78 -0.93 -19.84
N ALA A 56 -16.66 -1.06 -20.84
CA ALA A 56 -18.11 -1.09 -20.63
C ALA A 56 -18.71 -2.52 -20.65
N ALA A 57 -17.88 -3.54 -20.87
CA ALA A 57 -18.32 -4.93 -20.82
C ALA A 57 -18.62 -5.35 -19.37
N THR A 58 -19.65 -6.16 -19.17
CA THR A 58 -20.10 -6.64 -17.85
C THR A 58 -19.66 -8.06 -17.52
N SER A 59 -18.87 -8.70 -18.40
CA SER A 59 -18.28 -10.03 -18.20
C SER A 59 -17.10 -10.25 -19.15
N GLY A 60 -16.34 -11.33 -18.91
CA GLY A 60 -15.17 -11.71 -19.71
C GLY A 60 -13.83 -11.45 -19.01
N ALA A 61 -12.73 -11.67 -19.73
CA ALA A 61 -11.35 -11.59 -19.20
C ALA A 61 -10.59 -10.32 -19.62
N GLY A 62 -11.25 -9.38 -20.31
CA GLY A 62 -10.61 -8.14 -20.73
C GLY A 62 -10.34 -7.20 -19.55
N ALA A 63 -9.28 -6.38 -19.66
CA ALA A 63 -9.01 -5.27 -18.74
C ALA A 63 -9.15 -3.91 -19.46
N ALA A 64 -9.57 -2.87 -18.75
CA ALA A 64 -9.69 -1.51 -19.32
C ALA A 64 -8.34 -0.95 -19.81
N LEU A 65 -7.25 -1.29 -19.11
CA LEU A 65 -5.89 -0.93 -19.45
C LEU A 65 -4.94 -2.06 -19.05
N ASN A 66 -4.09 -2.50 -19.98
CA ASN A 66 -3.00 -3.43 -19.72
C ASN A 66 -1.68 -2.75 -20.14
N VAL A 67 -0.68 -2.76 -19.24
CA VAL A 67 0.64 -2.16 -19.48
C VAL A 67 1.70 -3.20 -19.17
N ALA A 68 2.61 -3.42 -20.11
CA ALA A 68 3.70 -4.38 -19.97
C ALA A 68 5.02 -3.75 -20.45
N SER A 69 6.12 -4.11 -19.79
CA SER A 69 7.48 -3.73 -20.20
C SER A 69 8.39 -4.94 -20.10
N LYS A 70 9.30 -5.06 -21.08
CA LYS A 70 10.42 -6.00 -21.05
C LYS A 70 11.75 -5.31 -20.74
N ASN A 71 11.75 -3.99 -20.51
CA ASN A 71 12.96 -3.23 -20.22
C ASN A 71 13.33 -3.37 -18.74
N PRO A 72 14.45 -4.02 -18.38
CA PRO A 72 14.85 -4.20 -16.99
C PRO A 72 15.45 -2.94 -16.36
N GLN A 73 15.75 -1.90 -17.13
CA GLN A 73 16.46 -0.70 -16.68
C GLN A 73 15.52 0.43 -16.24
N THR A 74 14.21 0.31 -16.47
CA THR A 74 13.24 1.39 -16.20
C THR A 74 11.90 0.81 -15.77
N SER A 75 11.24 1.45 -14.81
CA SER A 75 9.89 1.10 -14.37
C SER A 75 8.91 1.01 -15.54
N ALA A 76 8.07 -0.03 -15.56
CA ALA A 76 7.04 -0.22 -16.59
C ALA A 76 6.01 0.93 -16.63
N LEU A 77 5.74 1.54 -15.48
CA LEU A 77 4.85 2.69 -15.32
C LEU A 77 5.47 3.68 -14.32
N ASN A 78 5.51 4.96 -14.69
CA ASN A 78 5.86 6.06 -13.80
C ASN A 78 4.66 6.99 -13.68
N VAL A 79 4.33 7.41 -12.45
CA VAL A 79 3.24 8.36 -12.16
C VAL A 79 3.79 9.47 -11.27
N THR A 80 3.45 10.71 -11.57
CA THR A 80 3.86 11.88 -10.78
C THR A 80 2.71 12.87 -10.72
N GLY A 81 2.47 13.41 -9.53
CA GLY A 81 1.44 14.41 -9.24
C GLY A 81 1.88 15.33 -8.10
N VAL A 82 1.13 16.40 -7.88
CA VAL A 82 1.45 17.46 -6.90
C VAL A 82 0.20 17.85 -6.10
N GLU A 83 -0.59 16.86 -5.74
CA GLU A 83 -1.88 17.04 -5.08
C GLU A 83 -1.72 17.67 -3.67
N THR A 84 -2.61 18.59 -3.31
CA THR A 84 -2.62 19.22 -1.97
C THR A 84 -3.51 18.49 -0.96
N ALA A 85 -4.51 17.74 -1.43
CA ALA A 85 -5.53 17.09 -0.59
C ALA A 85 -6.12 15.81 -1.21
N ARG A 86 -5.37 15.13 -2.09
CA ARG A 86 -5.78 13.89 -2.78
C ARG A 86 -4.58 12.94 -2.87
N GLY A 87 -4.83 11.67 -3.20
CA GLY A 87 -3.77 10.74 -3.57
C GLY A 87 -3.39 10.93 -5.04
N THR A 88 -2.09 10.86 -5.35
CA THR A 88 -1.56 10.89 -6.73
C THR A 88 -2.14 9.76 -7.57
N VAL A 89 -2.30 8.57 -6.97
CA VAL A 89 -3.07 7.46 -7.53
C VAL A 89 -4.24 7.20 -6.58
N LYS A 90 -5.47 7.24 -7.11
CA LYS A 90 -6.68 6.86 -6.38
C LYS A 90 -7.30 5.63 -7.04
N ILE A 91 -7.43 4.55 -6.27
CA ILE A 91 -8.10 3.32 -6.68
C ILE A 91 -9.38 3.20 -5.86
N THR A 92 -10.44 2.75 -6.52
CA THR A 92 -11.72 2.41 -5.88
C THR A 92 -12.13 1.04 -6.38
N HIS A 93 -12.31 0.09 -5.46
CA HIS A 93 -13.05 -1.15 -5.72
C HIS A 93 -14.51 -0.89 -5.34
N ASP A 94 -15.43 -1.00 -6.29
CA ASP A 94 -16.85 -0.88 -6.04
C ASP A 94 -17.39 -2.27 -5.70
N GLY A 95 -17.49 -2.54 -4.41
CA GLY A 95 -17.80 -3.87 -3.89
C GLY A 95 -19.27 -4.25 -3.98
N TYR A 96 -19.59 -5.43 -3.45
CA TYR A 96 -20.95 -5.95 -3.43
C TYR A 96 -21.51 -5.97 -2.01
N VAL A 97 -22.77 -5.53 -1.84
CA VAL A 97 -23.42 -5.44 -0.52
C VAL A 97 -23.61 -6.79 0.17
N ASP A 98 -23.59 -7.89 -0.58
CA ASP A 98 -23.71 -9.26 -0.08
C ASP A 98 -22.36 -9.88 0.31
N GLY A 99 -21.26 -9.17 0.12
CA GLY A 99 -19.91 -9.67 0.42
C GLY A 99 -19.42 -10.77 -0.52
N SER A 100 -20.00 -10.89 -1.72
CA SER A 100 -19.58 -11.86 -2.73
C SER A 100 -18.20 -11.60 -3.33
N ASP A 101 -17.58 -10.47 -3.00
CA ASP A 101 -16.23 -10.05 -3.38
C ASP A 101 -15.17 -10.38 -2.32
N ALA A 102 -15.37 -11.46 -1.55
CA ALA A 102 -14.44 -11.85 -0.47
C ALA A 102 -12.98 -12.05 -0.94
N ASP A 103 -12.77 -12.45 -2.20
CA ASP A 103 -11.45 -12.61 -2.82
C ASP A 103 -11.03 -11.40 -3.68
N GLY A 104 -11.87 -10.35 -3.71
CA GLY A 104 -11.59 -9.10 -4.39
C GLY A 104 -10.55 -8.25 -3.65
N SER A 105 -9.79 -7.44 -4.40
CA SER A 105 -8.83 -6.51 -3.81
C SER A 105 -8.72 -5.23 -4.62
N ALA A 106 -8.44 -4.11 -3.94
CA ALA A 106 -8.14 -2.85 -4.60
C ALA A 106 -6.73 -2.84 -5.24
N LEU A 107 -5.77 -3.60 -4.67
CA LEU A 107 -4.41 -3.74 -5.16
C LEU A 107 -3.91 -5.15 -4.88
N SER A 108 -3.48 -5.86 -5.93
CA SER A 108 -2.82 -7.17 -5.86
C SER A 108 -1.45 -7.08 -6.53
N ILE A 109 -0.43 -7.67 -5.92
CA ILE A 109 0.96 -7.66 -6.38
C ILE A 109 1.49 -9.09 -6.34
N ASP A 110 2.02 -9.56 -7.46
CA ASP A 110 2.68 -10.86 -7.59
C ASP A 110 4.16 -10.67 -7.98
N LEU A 111 5.05 -11.32 -7.24
CA LEU A 111 6.51 -11.26 -7.44
C LEU A 111 6.98 -12.54 -8.12
N GLN A 112 6.95 -12.55 -9.45
CA GLN A 112 7.29 -13.72 -10.24
C GLN A 112 8.78 -13.82 -10.55
N THR A 113 9.25 -15.05 -10.81
CA THR A 113 10.60 -15.32 -11.31
C THR A 113 10.54 -15.60 -12.81
N HIS A 114 11.27 -14.82 -13.61
CA HIS A 114 11.29 -15.02 -15.06
C HIS A 114 11.89 -16.38 -15.42
N GLY A 115 11.26 -17.10 -16.36
CA GLY A 115 11.78 -18.36 -16.90
C GLY A 115 11.58 -19.59 -16.00
N VAL A 116 10.85 -19.47 -14.89
CA VAL A 116 10.56 -20.59 -13.97
C VAL A 116 9.07 -20.91 -14.02
N THR A 117 8.74 -22.16 -14.32
CA THR A 117 7.34 -22.65 -14.42
C THR A 117 6.98 -23.71 -13.38
N ASP A 118 7.97 -24.21 -12.62
CA ASP A 118 7.86 -25.36 -11.72
C ASP A 118 8.16 -25.00 -10.25
N GLN A 119 8.16 -23.71 -9.92
CA GLN A 119 8.45 -23.17 -8.57
C GLN A 119 9.86 -23.49 -8.04
N SER A 120 10.80 -23.90 -8.91
CA SER A 120 12.17 -24.26 -8.51
C SER A 120 13.11 -23.06 -8.27
N GLY A 121 12.73 -21.87 -8.73
CA GLY A 121 13.52 -20.64 -8.61
C GLY A 121 12.98 -19.66 -7.57
N GLY A 122 13.61 -18.51 -7.46
CA GLY A 122 13.20 -17.46 -6.52
C GLY A 122 13.57 -16.06 -6.98
N THR A 123 12.85 -15.08 -6.44
CA THR A 123 13.11 -13.65 -6.65
C THR A 123 13.41 -12.98 -5.31
N ALA A 124 14.32 -12.02 -5.33
CA ALA A 124 14.62 -11.15 -4.18
C ALA A 124 13.93 -9.78 -4.28
N ALA A 125 12.98 -9.63 -5.21
CA ALA A 125 12.24 -8.39 -5.40
C ALA A 125 11.49 -8.00 -4.12
N GLN A 126 11.43 -6.70 -3.84
CA GLN A 126 10.60 -6.16 -2.76
C GLN A 126 9.16 -5.99 -3.26
N GLY A 127 8.18 -6.12 -2.37
CA GLY A 127 6.77 -5.79 -2.67
C GLY A 127 6.56 -4.27 -2.74
N ILE A 128 6.33 -3.65 -1.57
CA ILE A 128 6.09 -2.20 -1.47
C ILE A 128 7.29 -1.53 -0.82
N PHE A 129 7.83 -0.50 -1.47
CA PHE A 129 8.89 0.37 -0.94
C PHE A 129 8.40 1.81 -0.86
N VAL A 130 8.55 2.45 0.31
CA VAL A 130 8.13 3.83 0.56
C VAL A 130 9.29 4.61 1.14
N THR A 131 9.59 5.77 0.57
CA THR A 131 10.65 6.68 1.05
C THR A 131 10.27 8.14 0.78
N ALA A 132 11.03 9.07 1.38
CA ALA A 132 10.94 10.50 1.14
C ALA A 132 12.36 11.06 0.90
N THR A 133 12.77 11.12 -0.37
CA THR A 133 14.17 11.37 -0.77
C THR A 133 14.63 12.82 -0.57
N SER A 134 13.71 13.77 -0.46
CA SER A 134 14.00 15.18 -0.17
C SER A 134 14.00 15.52 1.33
N GLY A 135 13.87 14.52 2.20
CA GLY A 135 13.79 14.66 3.64
C GLY A 135 12.56 13.95 4.22
N ALA A 136 12.63 13.60 5.51
CA ALA A 136 11.55 12.86 6.17
C ALA A 136 10.21 13.59 6.08
N THR A 137 9.18 12.87 5.60
CA THR A 137 7.82 13.40 5.55
C THR A 137 7.25 13.59 6.96
N LYS A 138 6.43 14.63 7.13
CA LYS A 138 5.67 14.86 8.37
C LYS A 138 4.40 14.01 8.45
N GLY A 139 3.92 13.53 7.29
CA GLY A 139 2.73 12.69 7.20
C GLY A 139 2.98 11.26 7.69
N ALA A 140 1.92 10.47 7.81
CA ALA A 140 2.05 9.04 8.05
C ALA A 140 2.59 8.33 6.79
N LEU A 141 3.40 7.28 6.99
CA LEU A 141 3.93 6.43 5.93
C LEU A 141 2.89 5.40 5.48
N LEU A 142 2.06 4.92 6.42
CA LEU A 142 0.96 3.97 6.18
C LEU A 142 -0.20 4.31 7.11
N VAL A 143 -1.43 4.25 6.58
CA VAL A 143 -2.66 4.44 7.36
C VAL A 143 -3.72 3.49 6.83
N LEU A 144 -4.23 2.60 7.68
CA LEU A 144 -5.38 1.74 7.42
C LEU A 144 -6.55 2.21 8.30
N ARG A 145 -7.66 2.54 7.65
CA ARG A 145 -8.87 3.11 8.29
C ARG A 145 -10.12 2.45 7.73
N ASN A 146 -10.56 1.42 8.43
CA ASN A 146 -11.83 0.75 8.21
C ASN A 146 -12.86 1.20 9.25
N ASN A 147 -12.48 1.23 10.52
CA ASN A 147 -13.40 1.57 11.60
C ASN A 147 -13.52 3.09 11.81
N LYS A 148 -14.75 3.55 12.08
CA LYS A 148 -15.03 4.98 12.29
C LYS A 148 -14.30 5.49 13.52
N GLY A 149 -13.58 6.60 13.37
CA GLY A 149 -12.89 7.27 14.47
C GLY A 149 -11.57 6.62 14.91
N LEU A 150 -11.17 5.51 14.27
CA LEU A 150 -9.91 4.82 14.58
C LEU A 150 -8.90 4.94 13.43
N ASP A 151 -7.63 4.83 13.79
CA ASP A 151 -6.57 4.31 12.95
C ASP A 151 -6.37 2.83 13.33
N ASP A 152 -6.90 1.91 12.52
CA ASP A 152 -6.80 0.46 12.80
C ASP A 152 -5.34 0.01 12.81
N LEU A 153 -4.57 0.52 11.85
CA LEU A 153 -3.12 0.46 11.82
C LEU A 153 -2.57 1.78 11.25
N VAL A 154 -1.56 2.35 11.90
CA VAL A 154 -0.87 3.54 11.40
C VAL A 154 0.63 3.45 11.67
N VAL A 155 1.42 3.82 10.66
CA VAL A 155 2.86 4.09 10.80
C VAL A 155 3.07 5.57 10.55
N LYS A 156 3.44 6.34 11.58
CA LYS A 156 3.64 7.79 11.47
C LYS A 156 4.96 8.11 10.75
N GLY A 157 5.12 9.34 10.27
CA GLY A 157 6.39 9.81 9.69
C GLY A 157 7.58 9.74 10.65
N SER A 158 7.32 9.72 11.97
CA SER A 158 8.33 9.48 13.00
C SER A 158 8.74 8.00 13.16
N GLY A 159 8.14 7.08 12.40
CA GLY A 159 8.32 5.63 12.53
C GLY A 159 7.56 4.97 13.69
N ARG A 160 6.79 5.72 14.49
CA ARG A 160 5.95 5.13 15.55
C ARG A 160 4.73 4.44 14.96
N VAL A 161 4.31 3.35 15.60
CA VAL A 161 3.20 2.50 15.18
C VAL A 161 2.04 2.60 16.17
N GLY A 162 0.83 2.77 15.65
CA GLY A 162 -0.42 2.71 16.41
C GLY A 162 -1.31 1.59 15.88
N ILE A 163 -1.95 0.83 16.77
CA ILE A 163 -2.94 -0.20 16.45
C ILE A 163 -4.18 0.07 17.29
N GLY A 164 -5.31 0.33 16.62
CA GLY A 164 -6.59 0.65 17.26
C GLY A 164 -6.59 2.00 18.01
N VAL A 165 -5.67 2.90 17.69
CA VAL A 165 -5.60 4.23 18.34
C VAL A 165 -6.66 5.17 17.77
N GLY A 166 -6.98 6.25 18.49
CA GLY A 166 -7.86 7.29 17.97
C GLY A 166 -7.32 7.86 16.65
N ARG A 167 -8.22 8.12 15.70
CA ARG A 167 -7.85 8.55 14.36
C ARG A 167 -7.05 9.85 14.39
N GLY A 168 -5.83 9.81 13.87
CA GLY A 168 -4.95 10.98 13.82
C GLY A 168 -4.13 11.18 15.09
N ASP A 169 -4.40 10.43 16.16
CA ASP A 169 -3.64 10.51 17.40
C ASP A 169 -2.16 10.21 17.18
N THR A 170 -1.34 10.71 18.10
CA THR A 170 0.09 10.41 18.13
C THR A 170 0.33 9.20 19.03
N PRO A 171 0.89 8.09 18.51
CA PRO A 171 1.30 6.98 19.35
C PRO A 171 2.23 7.43 20.48
N GLN A 172 1.93 6.99 21.70
CA GLN A 172 2.63 7.43 22.92
C GLN A 172 3.96 6.68 23.14
N SER A 173 4.20 5.61 22.39
CA SER A 173 5.43 4.81 22.40
C SER A 173 5.81 4.44 20.96
N GLN A 174 6.90 3.68 20.80
CA GLN A 174 7.31 3.14 19.49
C GLN A 174 6.21 2.26 18.89
N LEU A 175 5.55 1.46 19.72
CA LEU A 175 4.33 0.71 19.41
C LEU A 175 3.27 1.04 20.47
N HIS A 176 2.09 1.48 20.04
CA HIS A 176 0.95 1.77 20.91
C HIS A 176 -0.25 0.93 20.45
N VAL A 177 -0.66 -0.02 21.28
CA VAL A 177 -1.79 -0.93 21.01
C VAL A 177 -2.92 -0.63 21.99
N VAL A 178 -4.12 -0.45 21.47
CA VAL A 178 -5.34 -0.25 22.26
C VAL A 178 -6.28 -1.44 22.02
N GLN A 179 -6.78 -2.04 23.10
CA GLN A 179 -7.84 -3.03 23.01
C GLN A 179 -9.16 -2.30 22.68
N VAL A 180 -9.55 -2.35 21.42
CA VAL A 180 -10.66 -1.54 20.88
C VAL A 180 -12.04 -2.21 21.03
N ALA A 181 -12.13 -3.52 20.79
CA ALA A 181 -13.38 -4.24 20.84
C ALA A 181 -13.64 -4.76 22.26
N GLN A 182 -14.86 -4.60 22.76
CA GLN A 182 -15.23 -5.03 24.12
C GLN A 182 -15.19 -6.56 24.28
N ASP A 183 -15.29 -7.30 23.18
CA ASP A 183 -15.22 -8.76 23.11
C ASP A 183 -13.82 -9.29 22.78
N ALA A 184 -12.86 -8.43 22.44
CA ALA A 184 -11.47 -8.84 22.34
C ALA A 184 -10.98 -9.25 23.74
N ALA A 185 -10.43 -10.45 23.89
CA ALA A 185 -9.98 -10.95 25.19
C ALA A 185 -8.69 -10.29 25.71
N SER A 186 -7.90 -9.67 24.82
CA SER A 186 -6.63 -9.01 25.17
C SER A 186 -6.23 -7.96 24.14
N ALA A 187 -5.39 -7.00 24.54
CA ALA A 187 -4.69 -6.11 23.60
C ALA A 187 -3.60 -6.85 22.82
N ILE A 188 -2.89 -7.77 23.49
CA ILE A 188 -1.77 -8.55 22.95
C ILE A 188 -1.88 -9.97 23.51
N LEU A 189 -1.93 -10.95 22.61
CA LEU A 189 -1.71 -12.37 22.92
C LEU A 189 -0.32 -12.76 22.40
N ALA A 190 0.50 -13.38 23.24
CA ALA A 190 1.83 -13.88 22.88
C ALA A 190 1.91 -15.38 23.15
N GLU A 191 1.83 -16.19 22.09
CA GLU A 191 1.98 -17.64 22.16
C GLU A 191 3.45 -18.02 21.96
N GLY A 192 4.26 -17.79 23.00
CA GLY A 192 5.69 -18.03 22.99
C GLY A 192 6.45 -17.18 24.01
N ALA A 193 7.78 -17.25 23.99
CA ALA A 193 8.62 -16.47 24.90
C ALA A 193 8.72 -15.00 24.43
N VAL A 194 8.60 -14.06 25.38
CA VAL A 194 8.86 -12.63 25.16
C VAL A 194 10.23 -12.29 25.76
N ARG A 195 11.18 -11.91 24.91
CA ARG A 195 12.50 -11.43 25.37
C ARG A 195 12.45 -9.92 25.59
N LEU A 196 12.89 -9.50 26.76
CA LEU A 196 13.09 -8.09 27.10
C LEU A 196 14.58 -7.81 27.11
N ALA A 197 15.03 -6.88 26.26
CA ALA A 197 16.41 -6.42 26.28
C ALA A 197 16.64 -5.49 27.47
N ASP A 198 17.87 -5.52 28.00
CA ASP A 198 18.27 -4.59 29.05
C ASP A 198 18.15 -3.14 28.57
N VAL A 199 17.45 -2.33 29.35
CA VAL A 199 17.42 -0.89 29.12
C VAL A 199 18.70 -0.26 29.64
N THR A 200 19.18 0.78 28.95
CA THR A 200 20.36 1.54 29.36
C THR A 200 20.12 2.34 30.65
N ALA A 201 18.87 2.72 30.91
CA ALA A 201 18.43 3.40 32.12
C ALA A 201 17.01 2.98 32.47
N ALA A 202 16.72 2.89 33.77
CA ALA A 202 15.37 2.62 34.26
C ALA A 202 14.38 3.64 33.67
N PRO A 203 13.18 3.21 33.23
CA PRO A 203 12.19 4.10 32.63
C PRO A 203 11.91 5.32 33.51
N SER A 204 12.20 6.52 33.02
CA SER A 204 12.04 7.77 33.77
C SER A 204 10.58 8.23 33.83
N ASN A 205 9.84 7.96 32.76
CA ASN A 205 8.49 8.47 32.58
C ASN A 205 7.52 7.73 33.49
N ALA A 206 6.55 8.46 34.04
CA ALA A 206 5.32 7.84 34.52
C ALA A 206 4.74 6.99 33.36
N PRO A 207 3.98 5.92 33.66
CA PRO A 207 3.24 5.20 32.62
C PRO A 207 2.36 6.17 31.83
N ALA A 208 1.79 5.72 30.69
CA ALA A 208 0.88 6.50 29.85
C ALA A 208 0.03 7.47 30.70
N ALA A 209 -0.26 8.68 30.21
CA ALA A 209 -0.93 9.74 30.99
C ALA A 209 -2.24 9.31 31.70
N LEU A 210 -2.76 8.13 31.36
CA LEU A 210 -3.93 7.44 31.90
C LEU A 210 -3.63 6.39 33.01
N GLY A 211 -2.38 6.25 33.48
CA GLY A 211 -1.97 5.32 34.54
C GLY A 211 -1.22 4.07 34.08
N GLY A 212 -0.94 3.14 35.01
CA GLY A 212 -0.27 1.85 34.75
C GLY A 212 1.11 1.70 35.39
N GLY A 213 2.08 1.15 34.66
CA GLY A 213 3.49 1.10 35.02
C GLY A 213 4.38 0.67 33.84
N SER A 214 5.67 0.48 34.08
CA SER A 214 6.65 0.03 33.08
C SER A 214 7.29 -1.28 33.52
N LEU A 215 7.19 -2.31 32.68
CA LEU A 215 7.93 -3.56 32.80
C LEU A 215 9.23 -3.42 31.99
N TYR A 216 10.37 -3.74 32.58
CA TYR A 216 11.67 -3.61 31.90
C TYR A 216 12.70 -4.61 32.45
N ALA A 217 13.73 -4.90 31.66
CA ALA A 217 14.90 -5.66 32.10
C ALA A 217 16.10 -4.73 32.31
N GLN A 218 16.94 -5.01 33.30
CA GLN A 218 18.20 -4.30 33.50
C GLN A 218 19.22 -5.22 34.19
N GLY A 219 20.40 -5.40 33.59
CA GLY A 219 21.42 -6.31 34.09
C GLY A 219 20.95 -7.77 34.14
N GLY A 220 20.10 -8.18 33.20
CA GLY A 220 19.49 -9.51 33.13
C GLY A 220 18.30 -9.75 34.07
N ALA A 221 18.06 -8.86 35.05
CA ALA A 221 16.94 -8.97 35.97
C ALA A 221 15.67 -8.28 35.45
N LEU A 222 14.49 -8.77 35.86
CA LEU A 222 13.18 -8.24 35.47
C LEU A 222 12.60 -7.33 36.56
N TYR A 223 12.14 -6.14 36.16
CA TYR A 223 11.61 -5.11 37.07
C TYR A 223 10.26 -4.58 36.63
N TRP A 224 9.44 -4.19 37.60
CA TRP A 224 8.23 -3.38 37.41
C TRP A 224 8.36 -2.04 38.13
N LYS A 225 8.16 -0.94 37.39
CA LYS A 225 8.01 0.40 37.94
C LYS A 225 6.54 0.83 37.86
N GLY A 226 5.83 0.83 38.98
CA GLY A 226 4.42 1.24 39.04
C GLY A 226 4.22 2.75 38.84
N GLY A 227 2.98 3.18 38.63
CA GLY A 227 2.63 4.60 38.42
C GLY A 227 2.98 5.55 39.57
N SER A 228 3.17 5.03 40.79
CA SER A 228 3.69 5.81 41.93
C SER A 228 5.20 6.02 41.91
N GLY A 229 5.90 5.48 40.91
CA GLY A 229 7.35 5.53 40.78
C GLY A 229 8.10 4.42 41.53
N LYS A 230 7.42 3.62 42.35
CA LYS A 230 8.04 2.49 43.07
C LYS A 230 8.53 1.43 42.09
N VAL A 231 9.80 1.04 42.24
CA VAL A 231 10.44 -0.05 41.49
C VAL A 231 10.41 -1.33 42.33
N THR A 232 10.03 -2.43 41.69
CA THR A 232 9.97 -3.77 42.27
C THR A 232 10.77 -4.74 41.40
N LEU A 233 11.73 -5.46 41.99
CA LEU A 233 12.38 -6.61 41.36
C LEU A 233 11.36 -7.77 41.29
N LEU A 234 11.13 -8.29 40.09
CA LEU A 234 10.22 -9.42 39.85
C LEU A 234 10.97 -10.75 39.73
N ALA A 235 12.13 -10.74 39.06
CA ALA A 235 12.99 -11.91 38.92
C ALA A 235 14.46 -11.48 38.79
N PRO A 236 15.41 -12.16 39.46
CA PRO A 236 16.84 -11.91 39.28
C PRO A 236 17.33 -12.44 37.91
N ALA A 237 18.58 -12.11 37.56
CA ALA A 237 19.29 -12.63 36.39
C ALA A 237 19.58 -14.14 36.50
#